data_AF-A0A645CH11-F1
#
_entry.id   AF-A0A645CH11-F1
#
_cell.length_a   1.000
_cell.length_b   1.000
_cell.length_c   1.000
_cell.angle_alpha   90.00
_cell.angle_beta   90.00
_cell.angle_gamma   90.00
#
_symmetry.space_group_name_H-M   'P 1'
#
loop_
_entity.id
_entity.type
_entity.pdbx_description
1 polymer ?
#
loop_
_entity_poly.entity_id
_entity_poly.type
_entity_poly.pdbx_seq_one_letter_code
_entity_poly.pdbx_strand_id
1 'polypeptide(L)'
;MVGSNAFGIPAIAVDTHVFRVSNRIGLAKASNVEKTEEQLQKAIPRENWTAAHHWLIYHGRQICDARKPKCDICPLNHLCEYVRTAKKVPEKSVSKKQPTPKEQKD
;
A
#
# COMPACT_ATOMS: atom_id res chain seq x y z
N MET A 1 20.67 3.66 6.91
CA MET A 1 20.70 2.60 5.87
C MET A 1 22.04 1.91 5.95
N VAL A 2 22.18 0.94 6.87
CA VAL A 2 23.28 -0.03 6.95
C VAL A 2 22.55 -1.35 7.14
N GLY A 3 22.65 -2.25 6.15
CA GLY A 3 21.99 -3.56 6.21
C GLY A 3 21.41 -4.12 4.91
N SER A 4 21.45 -3.42 3.77
CA SER A 4 20.90 -3.95 2.51
C SER A 4 21.95 -4.16 1.39
N ASN A 5 23.21 -3.78 1.61
CA ASN A 5 24.26 -3.89 0.58
C ASN A 5 25.19 -5.11 0.72
N ALA A 6 24.96 -6.02 1.68
CA ALA A 6 25.91 -7.10 1.95
C ALA A 6 25.61 -8.45 1.27
N PHE A 7 24.37 -8.73 0.82
CA PHE A 7 24.01 -10.09 0.37
C PHE A 7 23.17 -10.20 -0.92
N GLY A 8 22.86 -9.11 -1.63
CA GLY A 8 22.18 -9.19 -2.93
C GLY A 8 20.80 -9.87 -2.91
N ILE A 9 20.23 -10.14 -1.73
CA ILE A 9 18.86 -10.61 -1.58
C ILE A 9 17.99 -9.37 -1.73
N PRO A 10 17.21 -9.22 -2.82
CA PRO A 10 16.25 -8.13 -2.90
C PRO A 10 15.32 -8.30 -1.70
N ALA A 11 15.22 -7.26 -0.88
CA ALA A 11 14.29 -7.15 0.23
C ALA A 11 13.75 -5.72 0.21
N ILE A 12 12.43 -5.57 0.40
CA ILE A 12 11.82 -4.26 0.52
C ILE A 12 11.91 -3.81 1.97
N ALA A 13 12.94 -3.03 2.30
CA ALA A 13 13.08 -2.51 3.66
C ALA A 13 11.87 -1.64 4.03
N VAL A 14 11.22 -1.94 5.14
CA VAL A 14 10.07 -1.16 5.62
C VAL A 14 10.53 -0.20 6.71
N ASP A 15 10.64 1.08 6.36
CA ASP A 15 10.87 2.17 7.34
C ASP A 15 9.55 2.85 7.75
N THR A 16 9.63 3.94 8.50
CA THR A 16 8.44 4.68 8.96
C THR A 16 7.65 5.34 7.83
N HIS A 17 8.29 5.70 6.72
CA HIS A 17 7.63 6.25 5.54
C HIS A 17 6.96 5.15 4.74
N VAL A 18 7.69 4.08 4.42
CA VAL A 18 7.18 2.90 3.71
C VAL A 18 6.01 2.31 4.47
N PHE A 19 6.14 2.08 5.78
CA PHE A 19 5.06 1.55 6.61
C PHE A 19 3.82 2.43 6.56
N ARG A 20 3.96 3.74 6.80
CA ARG A 20 2.83 4.68 6.81
C ARG A 20 2.17 4.78 5.44
N VAL A 21 2.96 5.00 4.39
CA VAL A 21 2.44 5.23 3.04
C VAL A 21 1.73 3.99 2.53
N SER A 22 2.36 2.82 2.65
CA SER A 22 1.80 1.54 2.18
C SER A 22 0.46 1.23 2.85
N ASN A 23 0.37 1.45 4.17
CA ASN A 23 -0.87 1.24 4.92
C ASN A 23 -1.95 2.29 4.59
N ARG A 24 -1.58 3.55 4.33
CA ARG A 24 -2.56 4.60 3.96
C ARG A 24 -3.13 4.42 2.56
N ILE A 25 -2.29 4.10 1.58
CA ILE A 25 -2.76 3.92 0.20
C ILE A 25 -3.49 2.59 0.00
N GLY A 26 -3.27 1.62 0.88
CA GLY A 26 -3.91 0.30 0.84
C GLY A 26 -3.06 -0.79 0.18
N LEU A 27 -1.77 -0.54 -0.09
CA LEU A 27 -0.84 -1.57 -0.55
C LEU A 27 -0.56 -2.63 0.52
N ALA A 28 -0.64 -2.24 1.79
CA ALA A 28 -0.55 -3.13 2.93
C ALA A 28 -1.67 -2.82 3.93
N LYS A 29 -2.04 -3.82 4.73
CA LYS A 29 -2.95 -3.77 5.87
C LYS A 29 -2.31 -4.58 6.99
N ALA A 30 -1.38 -3.95 7.70
CA ALA A 30 -0.58 -4.58 8.71
C ALA A 30 -0.32 -3.63 9.89
N SER A 31 -0.31 -4.19 11.10
CA SER A 31 -0.02 -3.45 12.33
C SER A 31 1.48 -3.44 12.68
N ASN A 32 2.30 -4.20 11.96
CA ASN A 32 3.73 -4.30 12.21
C ASN A 32 4.54 -4.30 10.90
N VAL A 33 5.85 -4.07 11.05
CA VAL A 33 6.81 -3.91 9.95
C VAL A 33 6.94 -5.22 9.15
N GLU A 34 7.11 -6.34 9.84
CA GLU A 34 7.27 -7.67 9.24
C GLU A 34 6.11 -8.05 8.32
N LYS A 35 4.86 -7.94 8.79
CA LYS A 35 3.69 -8.23 7.94
C LYS A 35 3.54 -7.23 6.80
N THR A 36 3.97 -5.98 7.00
CA THR A 36 3.96 -4.98 5.92
C THR A 36 4.94 -5.39 4.83
N GLU A 37 6.13 -5.83 5.21
CA GLU A 37 7.14 -6.32 4.27
C GLU A 37 6.63 -7.53 3.49
N GLU A 38 6.10 -8.55 4.16
CA GLU A 38 5.53 -9.72 3.49
C GLU A 38 4.42 -9.36 2.49
N GLN A 39 3.54 -8.43 2.84
CA GLN A 39 2.46 -8.01 1.96
C GLN A 39 2.99 -7.22 0.75
N LEU A 40 3.97 -6.35 0.96
CA LEU A 40 4.62 -5.62 -0.13
C LEU A 40 5.36 -6.56 -1.07
N GLN A 41 6.05 -7.58 -0.54
CA GLN A 41 6.71 -8.60 -1.35
C GLN A 41 5.71 -9.41 -2.20
N LYS A 42 4.48 -9.63 -1.69
CA LYS A 42 3.40 -10.29 -2.45
C LYS A 42 2.75 -9.36 -3.48
N ALA A 43 2.69 -8.06 -3.21
CA ALA A 43 2.01 -7.09 -4.06
C ALA A 43 2.90 -6.52 -5.18
N ILE A 44 4.23 -6.53 -5.00
CA ILE A 44 5.19 -5.87 -5.89
C ILE A 44 6.12 -6.94 -6.49
N PRO A 45 6.34 -6.95 -7.82
CA PRO A 45 7.33 -7.82 -8.44
C PRO A 45 8.72 -7.63 -7.82
N ARG A 46 9.48 -8.71 -7.67
CA ARG A 46 10.76 -8.73 -6.95
C ARG A 46 11.78 -7.75 -7.51
N GLU A 47 11.76 -7.57 -8.83
CA GLU A 47 12.64 -6.67 -9.58
C GLU A 47 12.43 -5.21 -9.18
N ASN A 48 11.23 -4.88 -8.68
CA ASN A 48 10.82 -3.53 -8.34
C ASN A 48 10.94 -3.22 -6.85
N TRP A 49 11.37 -4.13 -5.98
CA TRP A 49 11.39 -3.92 -4.53
C TRP A 49 12.24 -2.72 -4.11
N THR A 50 13.45 -2.59 -4.67
CA THR A 50 14.33 -1.45 -4.40
C THR A 50 13.74 -0.13 -4.93
N ALA A 51 13.16 -0.15 -6.12
CA ALA A 51 12.53 1.05 -6.70
C ALA A 51 11.31 1.48 -5.88
N ALA A 52 10.44 0.53 -5.52
CA ALA A 52 9.26 0.75 -4.70
C ALA A 52 9.61 1.30 -3.32
N HIS A 53 10.66 0.79 -2.67
CA HIS A 53 11.18 1.33 -1.43
C HIS A 53 11.48 2.84 -1.56
N HIS A 54 12.27 3.23 -2.57
CA HIS A 54 12.60 4.64 -2.80
C HIS A 54 11.37 5.48 -3.15
N TRP A 55 10.46 4.98 -3.98
CA TRP A 55 9.22 5.69 -4.34
C TRP A 55 8.35 5.96 -3.10
N LEU A 56 8.17 4.97 -2.23
CA LEU A 56 7.36 5.07 -1.02
C LEU A 56 7.99 6.04 -0.02
N ILE A 57 9.32 6.03 0.15
CA ILE A 57 10.03 7.01 0.96
C ILE A 57 9.85 8.42 0.39
N TYR A 58 10.13 8.61 -0.90
CA TYR A 58 10.03 9.93 -1.54
C TYR A 58 8.61 10.48 -1.44
N HIS A 59 7.61 9.66 -1.74
CA HIS A 59 6.21 10.01 -1.61
C HIS A 59 5.83 10.37 -0.18
N GLY A 60 6.29 9.58 0.80
CA GLY A 60 6.06 9.84 2.23
C GLY A 60 6.70 11.12 2.74
N ARG A 61 7.79 11.58 2.13
CA ARG A 61 8.48 12.81 2.51
C ARG A 61 7.89 14.05 1.85
N GLN A 62 7.53 13.97 0.58
CA GLN A 62 7.12 15.15 -0.20
C GLN A 62 5.60 15.40 -0.18
N ILE A 63 4.81 14.32 -0.11
CA ILE A 63 3.36 14.36 -0.31
C ILE A 63 2.62 13.80 0.91
N CYS A 64 2.88 12.54 1.27
CA CYS A 64 2.15 11.82 2.31
C CYS A 64 2.82 12.00 3.70
N ASP A 65 2.92 13.27 4.13
CA ASP A 65 3.45 13.64 5.44
C ASP A 65 2.66 12.99 6.60
N ALA A 66 3.33 12.74 7.73
CA ALA A 66 2.73 12.07 8.87
C ALA A 66 1.56 12.86 9.47
N ARG A 67 1.70 14.18 9.60
CA ARG A 67 0.72 15.05 10.29
C ARG A 67 -0.29 15.64 9.31
N LYS A 68 0.18 16.23 8.20
CA LYS A 68 -0.69 16.92 7.23
C LYS A 68 -0.35 16.49 5.80
N PRO A 69 -0.84 15.32 5.34
CA PRO A 69 -0.58 14.86 3.99
C PRO A 69 -1.21 15.81 2.96
N LYS A 70 -0.48 16.09 1.88
CA LYS A 70 -0.92 16.95 0.78
C LYS A 70 -1.79 16.16 -0.20
N CYS A 71 -2.92 15.64 0.28
CA CYS A 71 -3.79 14.76 -0.50
C CYS A 71 -4.33 15.43 -1.77
N ASP A 72 -4.57 16.74 -1.76
CA ASP A 72 -5.15 17.47 -2.89
C ASP A 72 -4.28 17.45 -4.16
N ILE A 73 -2.96 17.38 -3.98
CA ILE A 73 -1.98 17.29 -5.08
C ILE A 73 -1.44 15.87 -5.27
N CYS A 74 -1.95 14.91 -4.49
CA CYS A 74 -1.43 13.55 -4.51
C CYS A 74 -1.91 12.81 -5.78
N PRO A 75 -1.00 12.32 -6.64
CA PRO A 75 -1.41 11.60 -7.84
C PRO A 75 -2.15 10.29 -7.52
N LEU A 76 -1.88 9.71 -6.35
CA LEU A 76 -2.51 8.47 -5.89
C LEU A 76 -3.85 8.70 -5.17
N ASN A 77 -4.34 9.94 -5.06
CA ASN A 77 -5.56 10.27 -4.28
C ASN A 77 -6.76 9.39 -4.66
N HIS A 78 -6.99 9.23 -5.97
CA HIS A 78 -8.10 8.45 -6.51
C HIS A 78 -8.05 6.95 -6.18
N LEU A 79 -6.86 6.40 -5.92
CA LEU A 79 -6.66 4.99 -5.50
C LEU A 79 -6.48 4.84 -3.99
N CYS A 80 -6.26 5.93 -3.26
CA CYS A 80 -5.85 5.91 -1.87
C CYS A 80 -7.01 5.56 -0.93
N GLU A 81 -6.91 4.43 -0.23
CA GLU A 81 -7.92 4.02 0.76
C GLU A 81 -8.09 5.05 1.89
N TYR A 82 -7.02 5.68 2.37
CA TYR A 82 -7.06 6.70 3.42
C TYR A 82 -7.95 7.90 3.06
N VAL A 83 -7.90 8.37 1.81
CA VAL A 83 -8.77 9.48 1.37
C VAL A 83 -10.20 9.00 1.21
N ARG A 84 -10.41 7.79 0.69
CA ARG A 84 -11.74 7.20 0.53
C ARG A 84 -12.45 6.99 1.87
N THR A 85 -11.72 6.58 2.92
CA THR A 85 -12.28 6.42 4.26
C THR A 85 -12.44 7.75 4.99
N ALA A 86 -11.53 8.70 4.82
CA ALA A 86 -11.68 10.05 5.36
C ALA A 86 -12.87 10.82 4.74
N LYS A 87 -13.24 10.50 3.49
CA LYS A 87 -14.43 11.04 2.82
C LYS A 87 -15.73 10.31 3.18
N LYS A 88 -15.69 9.22 3.96
CA LYS A 88 -16.92 8.56 4.42
C LYS A 88 -17.54 9.31 5.61
N VAL A 89 -18.49 10.19 5.28
CA VAL A 89 -19.76 10.29 6.04
C VAL A 89 -20.36 8.86 6.12
N PRO A 90 -21.03 8.45 7.22
CA PRO A 90 -21.38 7.05 7.44
C PRO A 90 -22.49 6.61 6.49
N GLU A 91 -22.14 5.94 5.40
CA GLU A 91 -23.09 5.25 4.54
C GLU A 91 -22.91 3.73 4.60
N LYS A 92 -24.01 3.11 4.99
CA LYS A 92 -24.25 1.70 5.25
C LYS A 92 -24.00 0.85 4.00
N SER A 93 -23.60 -0.40 4.27
CA SER A 93 -23.92 -1.63 3.53
C SER A 93 -24.00 -1.55 1.99
N VAL A 94 -23.02 -2.15 1.30
CA VAL A 94 -23.32 -2.83 0.04
C VAL A 94 -22.78 -4.24 0.09
N SER A 95 -23.76 -5.13 -0.01
CA SER A 95 -23.71 -6.58 0.03
C SER A 95 -22.77 -7.15 -1.04
N LYS A 96 -22.04 -8.20 -0.66
CA LYS A 96 -21.36 -9.09 -1.60
C LYS A 96 -22.41 -9.73 -2.50
N LYS A 97 -22.35 -9.51 -3.81
CA LYS A 97 -22.77 -10.51 -4.79
C LYS A 97 -21.64 -10.72 -5.78
N GLN A 98 -21.00 -11.86 -5.58
CA GLN A 98 -20.04 -12.48 -6.49
C GLN A 98 -20.86 -13.20 -7.57
N PRO A 99 -20.62 -12.97 -8.87
CA PRO A 99 -21.16 -13.84 -9.91
C PRO A 99 -20.07 -14.82 -10.36
N THR A 100 -20.29 -16.11 -10.15
CA THR A 100 -19.63 -17.22 -10.86
C THR A 100 -20.55 -18.46 -10.78
N PRO A 101 -20.34 -19.53 -11.57
CA PRO A 101 -20.48 -19.64 -13.01
C PRO A 101 -21.46 -20.78 -13.43
N LYS A 102 -21.71 -20.89 -14.73
CA LYS A 102 -22.53 -21.85 -15.50
C LYS A 102 -22.48 -23.33 -15.02
N GLU A 103 -23.60 -24.05 -15.15
CA GLU A 103 -23.63 -25.51 -15.37
C GLU A 103 -24.87 -25.89 -16.23
N GLN A 104 -24.68 -26.85 -17.13
CA GLN A 104 -25.57 -27.35 -18.20
C GLN A 104 -26.45 -28.55 -17.73
N LYS A 105 -27.28 -29.06 -18.65
CA LYS A 105 -28.15 -30.28 -18.66
C LYS A 105 -29.57 -30.08 -18.10
N ASP A 106 -30.66 -30.52 -18.75
CA ASP A 106 -30.92 -31.48 -19.83
C ASP A 106 -32.03 -30.98 -20.78
#